data_AF-A0A418M4N0-F1
#
_entry.id   AF-A0A418M4N0-F1
#
_cell.length_a   1.000
_cell.length_b   1.000
_cell.length_c   1.000
_cell.angle_alpha   90.00
_cell.angle_beta   90.00
_cell.angle_gamma   90.00
#
_symmetry.space_group_name_H-M   'P 1'
#
loop_
_entity.id
_entity.type
_entity.pdbx_description
1 polymer ?
#
loop_
_entity_poly.entity_id
_entity_poly.type
_entity_poly.pdbx_seq_one_letter_code
_entity_poly.pdbx_strand_id
1 'polypeptide(L)'
;MLNGKDRPYACEFQIGTIYFMGQNNEVLATSTANGQPVSLPKSKAISHTTNSSGGSLFYNVSIDFRRVNTPSFATSTYRLTRASITDPISPGETTVVDSTIAVSPNLPPPYIRPNRVMFKLQLNYAVSANQPPFLVAPIQLLMLENPVTYAKMTKPTYHHDRDRVEAWRTMQVSVNFSK
;
A
#
# COMPACT_ATOMS: atom_id res chain seq x y z
N MET A 1 12.77 -28.72 -15.28
CA MET A 1 11.47 -28.06 -15.02
C MET A 1 11.15 -28.21 -13.54
N LEU A 2 11.24 -27.15 -12.73
CA LEU A 2 10.90 -27.21 -11.30
C LEU A 2 9.55 -26.51 -11.06
N ASN A 3 8.48 -27.32 -10.90
CA ASN A 3 7.14 -26.98 -10.40
C ASN A 3 5.97 -26.79 -11.40
N GLY A 4 6.09 -27.26 -12.65
CA GLY A 4 4.94 -27.74 -13.46
C GLY A 4 3.62 -26.96 -13.43
N LYS A 5 3.62 -25.63 -13.42
CA LYS A 5 2.41 -24.84 -13.62
C LYS A 5 2.68 -23.80 -14.70
N ASP A 6 1.85 -23.78 -15.73
CA ASP A 6 1.98 -22.87 -16.86
C ASP A 6 1.62 -21.43 -16.46
N ARG A 7 2.36 -20.48 -17.02
CA ARG A 7 2.12 -19.04 -16.86
C ARG A 7 0.98 -18.59 -17.79
N PRO A 8 0.21 -17.55 -17.43
CA PRO A 8 0.34 -16.74 -16.21
C PRO A 8 -0.47 -17.33 -15.03
N TYR A 9 0.15 -17.41 -13.85
CA TYR A 9 -0.56 -17.77 -12.62
C TYR A 9 -1.66 -16.76 -12.35
N ALA A 10 -2.87 -17.21 -12.05
CA ALA A 10 -3.97 -16.32 -11.70
C ALA A 10 -3.66 -15.59 -10.38
N CYS A 11 -3.92 -14.29 -10.32
CA CYS A 11 -3.75 -13.48 -9.12
C CYS A 11 -4.55 -14.06 -7.95
N GLU A 12 -3.91 -14.31 -6.81
CA GLU A 12 -4.54 -14.92 -5.64
C GLU A 12 -5.55 -13.98 -4.96
N PHE A 13 -5.27 -12.67 -4.98
CA PHE A 13 -5.98 -11.69 -4.18
C PHE A 13 -6.59 -10.56 -5.00
N GLN A 14 -7.55 -9.89 -4.37
CA GLN A 14 -8.08 -8.60 -4.81
C GLN A 14 -8.11 -7.66 -3.60
N ILE A 15 -7.53 -6.46 -3.74
CA ILE A 15 -7.69 -5.39 -2.75
C ILE A 15 -9.06 -4.75 -2.95
N GLY A 16 -9.88 -4.77 -1.90
CA GLY A 16 -11.17 -4.09 -1.84
C GLY A 16 -10.98 -2.62 -1.47
N THR A 17 -11.46 -2.23 -0.30
CA THR A 17 -11.42 -0.85 0.19
C THR A 17 -10.24 -0.61 1.12
N ILE A 18 -9.58 0.52 0.94
CA ILE A 18 -8.61 1.07 1.89
C ILE A 18 -9.30 2.17 2.68
N TYR A 19 -9.28 2.09 4.00
CA TYR A 19 -9.85 3.06 4.92
C TYR A 19 -8.72 3.82 5.63
N PHE A 20 -8.75 5.14 5.55
CA PHE A 20 -7.85 6.01 6.29
C PHE A 20 -8.59 6.50 7.53
N MET A 21 -8.00 6.28 8.70
CA MET A 21 -8.64 6.48 9.98
C MET A 21 -7.90 7.52 10.83
N GLY A 22 -8.68 8.35 11.51
CA GLY A 22 -8.19 9.40 12.39
C GLY A 22 -8.00 8.96 13.84
N GLN A 23 -7.64 9.93 14.68
CA GLN A 23 -7.38 9.74 16.11
C GLN A 23 -8.56 9.15 16.92
N ASN A 24 -9.80 9.33 16.46
CA ASN A 24 -10.99 8.79 17.12
C ASN A 24 -11.52 7.53 16.44
N ASN A 25 -10.68 6.85 15.64
CA ASN A 25 -11.07 5.74 14.77
C ASN A 25 -12.18 6.09 13.76
N GLU A 26 -12.38 7.37 13.48
CA GLU A 26 -13.30 7.80 12.43
C GLU A 26 -12.69 7.53 11.05
N VAL A 27 -13.52 7.16 10.08
CA VAL A 27 -13.08 7.05 8.68
C VAL A 27 -12.98 8.45 8.09
N LEU A 28 -11.76 8.87 7.76
CA LEU A 28 -11.47 10.17 7.15
C LEU A 28 -11.61 10.14 5.63
N ALA A 29 -11.20 9.03 5.02
CA ALA A 29 -11.27 8.82 3.58
C ALA A 29 -11.27 7.33 3.25
N THR A 30 -11.73 7.00 2.05
CA THR A 30 -11.68 5.64 1.49
C THR A 30 -11.12 5.66 0.08
N SER A 31 -10.33 4.64 -0.26
CA SER A 31 -9.90 4.37 -1.63
C SER A 31 -10.43 3.01 -2.08
N THR A 32 -11.20 3.00 -3.16
CA THR A 32 -11.82 1.81 -3.77
C THR A 32 -11.33 1.56 -5.19
N ALA A 33 -10.69 2.54 -5.81
CA ALA A 33 -10.17 2.47 -7.17
C ALA A 33 -8.75 3.04 -7.26
N ASN A 34 -8.05 2.66 -8.33
CA ASN A 34 -6.69 3.14 -8.63
C ASN A 34 -6.69 4.63 -8.96
N GLY A 35 -5.65 5.34 -8.51
CA GLY A 35 -5.45 6.76 -8.80
C GLY A 35 -6.39 7.70 -8.07
N GLN A 36 -7.19 7.21 -7.12
CA GLN A 36 -8.10 8.08 -6.37
C GLN A 36 -7.32 9.07 -5.47
N PRO A 37 -7.68 10.36 -5.51
CA PRO A 37 -7.14 11.34 -4.58
C PRO A 37 -7.68 11.08 -3.17
N VAL A 38 -6.78 11.09 -2.19
CA VAL A 38 -7.10 10.93 -0.77
C VAL A 38 -6.58 12.17 -0.05
N SER A 39 -7.46 12.96 0.56
CA SER A 39 -7.07 14.14 1.33
C SER A 39 -7.36 13.93 2.80
N LEU A 40 -6.31 13.93 3.63
CA LEU A 40 -6.41 13.70 5.08
C LEU A 40 -6.25 15.02 5.85
N PRO A 41 -7.14 15.34 6.80
CA PRO A 41 -6.99 16.53 7.64
C PRO A 41 -5.90 16.35 8.69
N LYS A 42 -4.98 17.33 8.80
CA LYS A 42 -3.88 17.33 9.77
C LYS A 42 -4.39 17.20 11.20
N SER A 43 -5.47 17.91 11.54
CA SER A 43 -6.03 17.90 12.91
C SER A 43 -6.56 16.54 13.37
N LYS A 44 -6.74 15.59 12.45
CA LYS A 44 -7.24 14.24 12.77
C LYS A 44 -6.14 13.19 12.78
N ALA A 45 -4.88 13.57 12.56
CA ALA A 45 -3.76 12.66 12.74
C ALA A 45 -3.74 12.10 14.16
N ILE A 46 -3.44 10.81 14.30
CA ILE A 46 -3.34 10.09 15.59
C ILE A 46 -2.23 10.72 16.45
N SER A 47 -1.14 11.08 15.80
CA SER A 47 -0.05 11.82 16.40
C SER A 47 0.71 12.58 15.33
N HIS A 48 1.54 13.52 15.77
CA HIS A 48 2.43 14.26 14.89
C HIS A 48 3.76 14.54 15.57
N THR A 49 4.80 14.68 14.77
CA THR A 49 6.09 15.23 15.18
C THR A 49 6.34 16.52 14.39
N THR A 50 7.09 17.45 14.96
CA THR A 50 7.39 18.73 14.31
C THR A 50 8.83 19.13 14.61
N ASN A 51 9.52 19.64 13.60
CA ASN A 51 10.83 20.26 13.69
C ASN A 51 10.86 21.54 12.82
N SER A 52 12.00 22.23 12.78
CA SER A 52 12.16 23.51 12.05
C SER A 52 12.00 23.39 10.53
N SER A 53 12.14 22.19 9.96
CA SER A 53 12.09 21.95 8.52
C SER A 53 10.84 21.18 8.07
N GLY A 54 9.98 20.75 9.00
CA GLY A 54 8.84 19.90 8.70
C GLY A 54 8.39 19.03 9.86
N GLY A 55 7.87 17.86 9.54
CA GLY A 55 7.39 16.91 10.54
C GLY A 55 6.84 15.62 9.94
N SER A 56 6.24 14.81 10.79
CA SER A 56 5.55 13.58 10.39
C SER A 56 4.15 13.56 10.97
N LEU A 57 3.19 13.07 10.19
CA LEU A 57 1.81 12.84 10.59
C LEU A 57 1.54 11.34 10.57
N PHE A 58 0.89 10.83 11.62
CA PHE A 58 0.59 9.41 11.75
C PHE A 58 -0.92 9.17 11.67
N TYR A 59 -1.32 8.23 10.81
CA TYR A 59 -2.71 7.79 10.65
C TYR A 59 -2.79 6.27 10.75
N ASN A 60 -3.96 5.73 11.05
CA ASN A 60 -4.20 4.31 10.92
C ASN A 60 -4.80 4.06 9.54
N VAL A 61 -4.36 2.99 8.88
CA VAL A 61 -4.93 2.54 7.62
C VAL A 61 -5.40 1.11 7.79
N SER A 62 -6.65 0.86 7.40
CA SER A 62 -7.23 -0.48 7.34
C SER A 62 -7.43 -0.85 5.87
N ILE A 63 -7.05 -2.07 5.49
CA ILE A 63 -7.24 -2.56 4.13
C ILE A 63 -8.10 -3.80 4.17
N ASP A 64 -9.15 -3.79 3.36
CA ASP A 64 -9.89 -4.99 3.00
C ASP A 64 -9.29 -5.62 1.76
N PHE A 65 -9.04 -6.91 1.82
CA PHE A 65 -8.65 -7.70 0.66
C PHE A 65 -9.30 -9.08 0.74
N ARG A 66 -9.55 -9.69 -0.41
CA ARG A 66 -10.19 -11.00 -0.50
C ARG A 66 -9.32 -11.93 -1.32
N ARG A 67 -9.32 -13.20 -0.96
CA ARG A 67 -8.81 -14.25 -1.84
C ARG A 67 -9.83 -14.45 -2.97
N VAL A 68 -9.37 -14.50 -4.20
CA VAL A 68 -10.19 -14.72 -5.41
C VAL A 68 -9.79 -15.98 -6.15
N ASN A 69 -8.55 -16.44 -5.99
CA ASN A 69 -8.07 -17.71 -6.55
C ASN A 69 -7.34 -18.52 -5.47
N THR A 70 -7.21 -19.83 -5.70
CA THR A 70 -6.38 -20.70 -4.86
C THR A 70 -4.89 -20.35 -5.05
N PRO A 71 -4.05 -20.36 -3.99
CA PRO A 71 -2.63 -20.09 -4.11
C PRO A 71 -1.96 -21.02 -5.14
N SER A 72 -1.21 -20.43 -6.08
CA SER A 72 -0.40 -21.20 -7.02
C SER A 72 0.77 -21.90 -6.32
N PHE A 73 1.28 -21.33 -5.23
CA PHE A 73 2.32 -21.90 -4.39
C PHE A 73 1.98 -21.72 -2.92
N ALA A 74 2.23 -22.75 -2.11
CA ALA A 74 2.12 -22.65 -0.67
C ALA A 74 3.12 -21.62 -0.12
N THR A 75 2.70 -20.84 0.87
CA THR A 75 3.54 -19.88 1.59
C THR A 75 3.24 -19.93 3.08
N SER A 76 4.25 -19.64 3.90
CA SER A 76 4.11 -19.49 5.35
C SER A 76 3.61 -18.10 5.76
N THR A 77 3.68 -17.11 4.86
CA THR A 77 3.21 -15.74 5.10
C THR A 77 2.98 -15.00 3.79
N TYR A 78 2.04 -14.08 3.76
CA TYR A 78 1.87 -13.10 2.68
C TYR A 78 2.50 -11.77 3.08
N ARG A 79 2.86 -10.97 2.09
CA ARG A 79 3.49 -9.65 2.32
C ARG A 79 2.61 -8.56 1.76
N LEU A 80 2.34 -7.57 2.59
CA LEU A 80 1.77 -6.30 2.16
C LEU A 80 2.88 -5.26 2.20
N THR A 81 3.28 -4.75 1.03
CA THR A 81 4.36 -3.76 0.86
C THR A 81 3.78 -2.42 0.40
N ARG A 82 4.46 -1.33 0.78
CA ARG A 82 4.06 0.05 0.44
C ARG A 82 5.23 0.77 -0.22
N ALA A 83 4.97 1.51 -1.28
CA ALA A 83 5.99 2.31 -1.96
C ALA A 83 5.49 3.73 -2.21
N SER A 84 6.38 4.70 -2.02
CA SER A 84 6.24 6.04 -2.60
C SER A 84 6.58 5.92 -4.09
N ILE A 85 5.65 6.31 -4.96
CA ILE A 85 5.95 6.46 -6.39
C ILE A 85 6.36 7.91 -6.61
N THR A 86 7.54 8.13 -7.16
CA THR A 86 7.86 9.35 -7.91
C THR A 86 7.68 8.99 -9.39
N ASP A 87 6.81 9.71 -10.08
CA ASP A 87 6.49 9.50 -11.50
C ASP A 87 7.36 10.46 -12.35
N PRO A 88 7.76 10.13 -13.60
CA PRO A 88 7.46 8.92 -14.37
C PRO A 88 8.21 7.70 -13.83
N ILE A 89 7.54 6.54 -13.78
CA ILE A 89 8.11 5.24 -13.35
C ILE A 89 9.36 4.89 -14.20
N SER A 90 10.50 5.45 -13.82
CA SER A 90 11.82 4.98 -14.23
C SER A 90 12.25 3.91 -13.23
N PRO A 91 12.80 2.77 -13.69
CA PRO A 91 13.31 1.70 -12.84
C PRO A 91 14.30 2.15 -11.74
N GLY A 92 14.85 3.36 -11.83
CA GLY A 92 15.78 3.96 -10.88
C GLY A 92 15.16 4.84 -9.77
N GLU A 93 13.85 5.12 -9.77
CA GLU A 93 13.25 6.11 -8.85
C GLU A 93 12.26 5.53 -7.83
N THR A 94 12.12 4.20 -7.76
CA THR A 94 11.36 3.59 -6.66
C THR A 94 12.30 3.31 -5.49
N THR A 95 12.32 4.21 -4.50
CA THR A 95 12.92 3.87 -3.21
C THR A 95 11.96 2.91 -2.52
N VAL A 96 12.26 1.61 -2.58
CA VAL A 96 11.52 0.60 -1.82
C VAL A 96 11.76 0.86 -0.34
N VAL A 97 10.84 1.59 0.30
CA VAL A 97 10.80 1.69 1.75
C VAL A 97 10.23 0.37 2.25
N ASP A 98 11.10 -0.59 2.56
CA ASP A 98 10.68 -1.90 3.08
C ASP A 98 9.90 -1.70 4.40
N SER A 99 8.59 -1.79 4.28
CA SER A 99 7.65 -1.76 5.40
C SER A 99 6.68 -2.92 5.25
N THR A 100 7.25 -4.10 5.04
CA THR A 100 6.50 -5.34 4.85
C THR A 100 5.64 -5.64 6.08
N ILE A 101 4.33 -5.79 5.87
CA ILE A 101 3.42 -6.34 6.88
C ILE A 101 3.22 -7.81 6.56
N ALA A 102 3.59 -8.67 7.51
CA ALA A 102 3.34 -10.09 7.43
C ALA A 102 1.85 -10.37 7.66
N VAL A 103 1.24 -11.11 6.74
CA VAL A 103 -0.16 -11.53 6.80
C VAL A 103 -0.21 -13.05 6.93
N SER A 104 -0.99 -13.53 7.90
CA SER A 104 -1.12 -14.96 8.17
C SER A 104 -1.54 -15.74 6.92
N PRO A 105 -0.97 -16.95 6.68
CA PRO A 105 -1.34 -17.77 5.53
C PRO A 105 -2.75 -18.37 5.67
N ASN A 106 -3.29 -18.42 6.89
CA ASN A 106 -4.61 -18.94 7.22
C ASN A 106 -5.73 -17.95 6.86
N LEU A 107 -5.79 -17.57 5.58
CA LEU A 107 -6.86 -16.75 5.04
C LEU A 107 -8.03 -17.65 4.61
N PRO A 108 -9.29 -17.18 4.75
CA PRO A 108 -10.46 -17.87 4.24
C PRO A 108 -10.33 -18.25 2.75
N PRO A 109 -10.98 -19.33 2.32
CA PRO A 109 -11.09 -19.67 0.90
C PRO A 109 -11.71 -18.55 0.06
N PRO A 110 -11.54 -18.59 -1.27
CA PRO A 110 -12.16 -17.64 -2.18
C PRO A 110 -13.66 -17.46 -1.93
N TYR A 111 -14.14 -16.23 -2.05
CA TYR A 111 -15.57 -15.85 -1.97
C TYR A 111 -16.27 -16.06 -0.62
N ILE A 112 -15.58 -16.44 0.46
CA ILE A 112 -16.20 -16.56 1.79
C ILE A 112 -16.39 -15.20 2.47
N ARG A 113 -15.30 -14.46 2.70
CA ARG A 113 -15.34 -13.12 3.29
C ARG A 113 -14.05 -12.33 3.02
N PRO A 114 -14.08 -11.00 3.07
CA PRO A 114 -12.87 -10.18 3.09
C PRO A 114 -12.05 -10.41 4.36
N ASN A 115 -10.74 -10.23 4.22
CA ASN A 115 -9.78 -10.11 5.31
C ASN A 115 -9.45 -8.64 5.52
N ARG A 116 -9.16 -8.28 6.76
CA ARG A 116 -8.82 -6.92 7.15
C ARG A 116 -7.46 -6.91 7.84
N VAL A 117 -6.59 -6.03 7.38
CA VAL A 117 -5.30 -5.75 8.02
C VAL A 117 -5.19 -4.27 8.32
N MET A 118 -4.59 -3.94 9.44
CA MET A 118 -4.40 -2.56 9.89
C MET A 118 -2.93 -2.26 10.07
N PHE A 119 -2.51 -1.04 9.72
CA PHE A 119 -1.16 -0.57 9.93
C PHE A 119 -1.11 0.94 10.14
N LYS A 120 0.02 1.42 10.67
CA LYS A 120 0.28 2.85 10.83
C LYS A 120 0.90 3.43 9.56
N LEU A 121 0.24 4.43 9.01
CA LEU A 121 0.73 5.26 7.91
C LEU A 121 1.46 6.47 8.50
N GLN A 122 2.72 6.65 8.11
CA GLN A 122 3.49 7.85 8.41
C GLN A 122 3.58 8.69 7.14
N LEU A 123 3.17 9.95 7.23
CA LEU A 123 3.28 10.94 6.16
C LEU A 123 4.25 12.02 6.59
N ASN A 124 5.41 12.07 5.94
CA ASN A 124 6.41 13.11 6.19
C ASN A 124 6.04 14.36 5.39
N TYR A 125 6.19 15.53 6.00
CA TYR A 125 5.95 16.81 5.34
C TYR A 125 7.12 17.76 5.61
N ALA A 126 7.35 18.65 4.66
CA ALA A 126 8.31 19.74 4.78
C ALA A 126 7.59 21.08 4.87
N VAL A 127 8.25 22.06 5.50
CA VAL A 127 7.83 23.47 5.48
C VAL A 127 8.93 24.31 4.86
N SER A 128 8.57 25.27 4.03
CA SER A 128 9.51 26.23 3.45
C SER A 128 8.97 27.65 3.60
N ALA A 129 9.87 28.63 3.68
CA ALA A 129 9.46 30.02 3.70
C ALA A 129 8.74 30.34 2.38
N ASN A 130 7.52 30.88 2.48
CA ASN A 130 6.65 31.26 1.36
C ASN A 130 5.93 30.14 0.60
N GLN A 131 5.88 28.91 1.12
CA GLN A 131 5.02 27.86 0.56
C GLN A 131 4.20 27.17 1.66
N PRO A 132 2.97 26.71 1.33
CA PRO A 132 2.24 25.86 2.25
C PRO A 132 3.01 24.55 2.49
N PRO A 133 2.86 23.92 3.67
CA PRO A 133 3.45 22.62 3.93
C PRO A 133 3.05 21.60 2.86
N PHE A 134 4.00 20.75 2.46
CA PHE A 134 3.78 19.73 1.43
C PHE A 134 4.32 18.37 1.86
N LEU A 135 3.71 17.29 1.35
CA LEU A 135 4.16 15.93 1.64
C LEU A 135 5.45 15.60 0.89
N VAL A 136 6.39 14.99 1.60
CA VAL A 136 7.65 14.48 1.05
C VAL A 136 7.48 13.00 0.75
N ALA A 137 7.64 12.61 -0.51
CA ALA A 137 7.51 11.22 -0.99
C ALA A 137 6.24 10.52 -0.47
N PRO A 138 5.03 11.04 -0.78
CA PRO A 138 3.79 10.42 -0.29
C PRO A 138 3.68 8.97 -0.77
N ILE A 139 3.03 8.13 0.04
CA ILE A 139 2.72 6.76 -0.39
C ILE A 139 1.73 6.82 -1.54
N GLN A 140 2.06 6.09 -2.61
CA GLN A 140 1.23 6.06 -3.82
C GLN A 140 0.90 4.66 -4.29
N LEU A 141 1.57 3.64 -3.75
CA LEU A 141 1.36 2.25 -4.14
C LEU A 141 1.29 1.35 -2.92
N LEU A 142 0.27 0.51 -2.91
CA LEU A 142 0.12 -0.60 -2.00
C LEU A 142 0.10 -1.90 -2.80
N MET A 143 0.88 -2.89 -2.36
CA MET A 143 1.00 -4.18 -3.03
C MET A 143 0.81 -5.31 -2.03
N LEU A 144 0.08 -6.34 -2.44
CA LEU A 144 -0.10 -7.59 -1.72
C LEU A 144 0.49 -8.71 -2.57
N GLU A 145 1.38 -9.51 -1.98
CA GLU A 145 2.10 -10.56 -2.68
C GLU A 145 2.18 -11.87 -1.90
N ASN A 146 2.17 -12.97 -2.65
CA ASN A 146 2.73 -14.24 -2.21
C ASN A 146 4.22 -14.23 -2.56
N PRO A 147 5.13 -14.26 -1.57
CA PRO A 147 6.56 -14.09 -1.83
C PRO A 147 7.14 -15.21 -2.71
N VAL A 148 6.56 -16.41 -2.68
CA VAL A 148 6.99 -17.53 -3.52
C VAL A 148 6.57 -17.31 -4.97
N THR A 149 5.34 -16.87 -5.21
CA THR A 149 4.88 -16.50 -6.55
C THR A 149 5.71 -15.33 -7.10
N TYR A 150 5.88 -14.29 -6.28
CA TYR A 150 6.64 -13.09 -6.62
C TYR A 150 8.05 -13.43 -7.09
N ALA A 151 8.78 -14.25 -6.33
CA ALA A 151 10.14 -14.70 -6.67
C ALA A 151 10.20 -15.52 -7.97
N LYS A 152 9.13 -16.25 -8.32
CA LYS A 152 9.05 -17.10 -9.52
C LYS A 152 8.61 -16.36 -10.78
N MET A 153 8.05 -15.15 -10.66
CA MET A 153 7.77 -14.30 -11.81
C MET A 153 9.07 -13.67 -12.32
N THR A 154 9.35 -13.83 -13.62
CA THR A 154 10.46 -13.14 -14.27
C THR A 154 10.23 -11.64 -14.20
N LYS A 155 11.27 -10.87 -13.85
CA LYS A 155 11.20 -9.40 -13.83
C LYS A 155 10.64 -8.90 -15.18
N PRO A 156 9.43 -8.32 -15.20
CA PRO A 156 8.88 -7.77 -16.43
C PRO A 156 9.64 -6.50 -16.82
N THR A 157 9.57 -6.14 -18.10
CA THR A 157 10.37 -5.07 -18.71
C THR A 157 9.89 -3.66 -18.36
N TYR A 158 8.67 -3.48 -17.84
CA TYR A 158 8.02 -2.17 -17.69
C TYR A 158 7.73 -1.76 -16.24
N HIS A 159 7.07 -2.58 -15.41
CA HIS A 159 6.84 -2.26 -13.99
C HIS A 159 7.27 -3.42 -13.09
N HIS A 160 8.56 -3.42 -12.75
CA HIS A 160 9.25 -4.57 -12.16
C HIS A 160 8.54 -5.20 -10.96
N ASP A 161 7.98 -4.40 -10.05
CA ASP A 161 7.36 -4.91 -8.84
C ASP A 161 5.85 -5.12 -9.02
N ARG A 162 5.12 -4.10 -9.51
CA ARG A 162 3.66 -4.12 -9.72
C ARG A 162 3.18 -5.36 -10.47
N ASP A 163 3.85 -5.70 -11.57
CA ASP A 163 3.41 -6.77 -12.47
C ASP A 163 3.73 -8.17 -11.92
N ARG A 164 4.49 -8.27 -10.82
CA ARG A 164 4.81 -9.52 -10.13
C ARG A 164 3.94 -9.77 -8.89
N VAL A 165 3.24 -8.74 -8.40
CA VAL A 165 2.45 -8.83 -7.17
C VAL A 165 1.07 -9.46 -7.44
N GLU A 166 0.48 -10.04 -6.40
CA GLU A 166 -0.84 -10.69 -6.51
C GLU A 166 -1.97 -9.66 -6.63
N ALA A 167 -1.88 -8.52 -5.94
CA ALA A 167 -2.79 -7.40 -6.10
C ALA A 167 -2.12 -6.07 -5.75
N TRP A 168 -2.53 -4.98 -6.43
CA TRP A 168 -2.02 -3.65 -6.13
C TRP A 168 -3.11 -2.58 -6.17
N ARG A 169 -2.87 -1.47 -5.47
CA ARG A 169 -3.73 -0.28 -5.44
C ARG A 169 -2.86 0.97 -5.52
N THR A 170 -3.13 1.85 -6.47
CA THR A 170 -2.52 3.19 -6.49
C THR A 170 -3.42 4.22 -5.85
N MET A 171 -2.83 5.21 -5.18
CA MET A 171 -3.55 6.28 -4.48
C MET A 171 -2.73 7.58 -4.52
N GLN A 172 -3.39 8.74 -4.49
CA GLN A 172 -2.72 10.03 -4.41
C GLN A 172 -3.01 10.67 -3.06
N VAL A 173 -2.17 10.39 -2.07
CA VAL A 173 -2.36 10.92 -0.71
C VAL A 173 -1.88 12.37 -0.62
N SER A 174 -2.74 13.21 -0.07
CA SER A 174 -2.50 14.62 0.26
C SER A 174 -2.93 14.89 1.69
N VAL A 175 -2.43 15.97 2.28
CA VAL A 175 -2.86 16.43 3.61
C VAL A 175 -3.40 17.84 3.49
N ASN A 176 -4.57 18.07 4.10
CA ASN A 176 -5.06 19.41 4.33
C ASN A 176 -4.43 19.96 5.62
N PHE A 177 -3.41 20.81 5.47
CA PHE A 177 -2.69 21.40 6.59
C PHE A 177 -3.43 22.56 7.26
N SER A 178 -4.47 23.10 6.62
CA SER A 178 -5.29 24.19 7.14
C SER A 178 -6.44 23.70 8.03
N LYS A 179 -6.70 22.39 8.07
CA LYS A 179 -7.81 21.78 8.81
C LYS A 179 -7.35 20.72 9.80
#